data_AF-A0A1W2BM75-F1
#
_entry.id   AF-A0A1W2BM75-F1
#
_cell.length_a   1.000
_cell.length_b   1.000
_cell.length_c   1.000
_cell.angle_alpha   90.00
_cell.angle_beta   90.00
_cell.angle_gamma   90.00
#
_symmetry.space_group_name_H-M   'P 1'
#
loop_
_entity.id
_entity.type
_entity.pdbx_description
1 polymer ?
#
loop_
_entity_poly.entity_id
_entity_poly.type
_entity_poly.pdbx_seq_one_letter_code
_entity_poly.pdbx_strand_id
1 'polypeptide(L)'
;MRLPRFLLAGILLYVALFALTALFTTPVGAIAAILFWPLWYAIATVNAAVGVFAAGYKVSEEATVMLPVFGIPALIAGFGWFASAQWWNDGPLVHSGRTAIVLGAGVVLWLAIRVLAGLLTPKPGGTAAIVFMPLWLLFCVGNLVVGVVVAGYSVGEEIPILLLNFAVPAAVSVVALRF
;
A
#
# COMPACT_ATOMS: atom_id res chain seq x y z
N MET A 1 2.04 21.29 -7.64
CA MET A 1 3.04 20.96 -6.60
C MET A 1 3.08 19.43 -6.42
N ARG A 2 4.21 18.78 -6.75
CA ARG A 2 4.35 17.31 -6.71
C ARG A 2 4.60 16.75 -5.30
N LEU A 3 5.34 17.48 -4.47
CA LEU A 3 5.79 17.02 -3.15
C LEU A 3 4.66 16.60 -2.20
N PRO A 4 3.59 17.39 -1.95
CA PRO A 4 2.55 16.99 -1.00
C PRO A 4 1.82 15.70 -1.40
N ARG A 5 1.56 15.53 -2.71
CA ARG A 5 0.94 14.32 -3.26
C ARG A 5 1.85 13.10 -3.11
N PHE A 6 3.16 13.28 -3.30
CA PHE A 6 4.15 12.21 -3.09
C PHE A 6 4.19 11.77 -1.63
N LEU A 7 4.25 12.71 -0.69
CA LEU A 7 4.26 12.41 0.74
C LEU A 7 2.97 11.69 1.16
N LEU A 8 1.82 12.17 0.68
CA LEU A 8 0.54 11.53 0.92
C LEU A 8 0.52 10.08 0.38
N ALA A 9 0.97 9.86 -0.85
CA ALA A 9 1.06 8.52 -1.42
C ALA A 9 1.94 7.58 -0.59
N GLY A 10 3.09 8.05 -0.11
CA GLY A 10 3.99 7.26 0.72
C GLY A 10 3.37 6.87 2.05
N ILE A 11 2.71 7.83 2.71
CA ILE A 11 2.01 7.58 3.97
C ILE A 11 0.86 6.58 3.76
N LEU A 12 0.01 6.78 2.75
CA LEU A 12 -1.10 5.88 2.44
C LEU A 12 -0.59 4.46 2.13
N LEU A 13 0.47 4.34 1.33
CA LEU A 13 1.07 3.05 1.03
C LEU A 13 1.59 2.35 2.28
N TYR A 14 2.30 3.07 3.16
CA TYR A 14 2.76 2.51 4.43
C TYR A 14 1.60 2.06 5.31
N VAL A 15 0.55 2.88 5.45
CA VAL A 15 -0.64 2.55 6.25
C VAL A 15 -1.31 1.28 5.71
N ALA A 16 -1.46 1.16 4.40
CA ALA A 16 -1.98 -0.06 3.78
C ALA A 16 -1.11 -1.28 4.11
N LEU A 17 0.21 -1.19 3.89
CA LEU A 17 1.12 -2.30 4.17
C LEU A 17 1.10 -2.69 5.65
N PHE A 18 1.11 -1.71 6.56
CA PHE A 18 1.04 -1.96 8.00
C PHE A 18 -0.25 -2.68 8.39
N ALA A 19 -1.39 -2.23 7.87
CA ALA A 19 -2.68 -2.87 8.13
C ALA A 19 -2.75 -4.31 7.59
N LEU A 20 -2.17 -4.56 6.41
CA LEU A 20 -2.17 -5.89 5.80
C LEU A 20 -1.20 -6.85 6.49
N THR A 21 0.02 -6.43 6.82
CA THR A 21 0.97 -7.29 7.52
C THR A 21 0.49 -7.64 8.93
N ALA A 22 -0.30 -6.74 9.56
CA ALA A 22 -0.95 -6.99 10.85
C ALA A 22 -1.85 -8.21 10.84
N LEU A 23 -2.38 -8.59 9.68
CA LEU A 23 -3.28 -9.74 9.59
C LEU A 23 -2.53 -11.06 9.72
N PHE A 24 -1.27 -11.16 9.30
CA PHE A 24 -0.64 -12.46 9.05
C PHE A 24 0.53 -12.79 9.96
N THR A 25 1.21 -11.79 10.52
CA THR A 25 2.53 -12.02 11.10
C THR A 25 2.92 -10.96 12.11
N THR A 26 3.63 -11.38 13.14
CA THR A 26 4.36 -10.50 14.06
C THR A 26 5.86 -10.64 13.85
N PRO A 27 6.67 -9.60 14.13
CA PRO A 27 6.27 -8.24 14.49
C PRO A 27 5.82 -7.43 13.26
N VAL A 28 4.58 -6.93 13.30
CA VAL A 28 3.86 -6.29 12.19
C VAL A 28 4.63 -5.12 11.56
N GLY A 29 5.11 -4.21 12.40
CA GLY A 29 5.74 -2.98 11.94
C GLY A 29 7.11 -3.22 11.30
N ALA A 30 7.83 -4.27 11.72
CA ALA A 30 9.09 -4.64 11.10
C ALA A 30 8.87 -5.10 9.65
N ILE A 31 7.93 -6.02 9.44
CA ILE A 31 7.65 -6.56 8.10
C ILE A 31 7.07 -5.46 7.20
N ALA A 32 6.19 -4.61 7.73
CA ALA A 32 5.69 -3.45 7.00
C ALA A 32 6.83 -2.52 6.55
N ALA A 33 7.77 -2.20 7.44
CA ALA A 33 8.92 -1.35 7.11
C ALA A 33 9.87 -2.01 6.11
N ILE A 34 10.16 -3.31 6.28
CA ILE A 34 11.02 -4.09 5.38
C ILE A 34 10.46 -4.15 3.96
N LEU A 35 9.14 -4.25 3.80
CA LEU A 35 8.50 -4.20 2.49
C LEU A 35 8.43 -2.77 1.94
N PHE A 36 8.10 -1.80 2.80
CA PHE A 36 7.87 -0.42 2.41
C PHE A 36 9.16 0.28 1.96
N TRP A 37 10.26 0.19 2.72
CA TRP A 37 11.48 0.93 2.40
C TRP A 37 12.05 0.66 1.00
N PRO A 38 12.28 -0.60 0.56
CA PRO A 38 12.80 -0.85 -0.78
C PRO A 38 11.82 -0.43 -1.87
N LEU A 39 10.52 -0.68 -1.66
CA LEU A 39 9.48 -0.27 -2.62
C LEU A 39 9.42 1.25 -2.77
N TRP A 40 9.39 1.97 -1.65
CA TRP A 40 9.30 3.42 -1.64
C TRP A 40 10.59 4.08 -2.12
N TYR A 41 11.74 3.52 -1.79
CA TYR A 41 13.03 3.95 -2.31
C TYR A 41 13.08 3.82 -3.85
N ALA A 42 12.61 2.71 -4.40
CA ALA A 42 12.54 2.51 -5.84
C ALA A 42 11.61 3.56 -6.51
N ILE A 43 10.41 3.78 -5.95
CA ILE A 43 9.47 4.77 -6.46
C ILE A 43 10.04 6.20 -6.38
N ALA A 44 10.65 6.57 -5.25
CA ALA A 44 11.28 7.88 -5.07
C ALA A 44 12.45 8.09 -6.04
N THR A 45 13.25 7.05 -6.27
CA THR A 45 14.37 7.08 -7.22
C THR A 45 13.87 7.22 -8.66
N VAL A 46 12.84 6.47 -9.06
CA VAL A 46 12.20 6.62 -10.38
C VAL A 46 11.66 8.03 -10.56
N ASN A 47 11.03 8.61 -9.53
CA ASN A 47 10.58 10.00 -9.59
C ASN A 47 11.73 10.99 -9.80
N ALA A 48 12.81 10.88 -9.04
CA ALA A 48 13.99 11.72 -9.19
C ALA A 48 14.61 11.55 -10.60
N ALA A 49 14.68 10.31 -11.09
CA ALA A 49 15.16 10.01 -12.44
C ALA A 49 14.29 10.65 -13.53
N VAL A 50 12.96 10.62 -13.40
CA VAL A 50 12.05 11.34 -14.30
C VAL A 50 12.29 12.85 -14.25
N GLY A 51 12.54 13.42 -13.07
CA GLY A 51 12.91 14.83 -12.91
C GLY A 51 14.17 15.20 -13.69
N VAL A 52 15.22 14.40 -13.57
CA VAL A 52 16.49 14.63 -14.28
C VAL A 52 16.36 14.37 -15.78
N PHE A 53 15.94 13.16 -16.18
CA PHE A 53 16.03 12.71 -17.56
C PHE A 53 14.89 13.17 -18.47
N ALA A 54 13.70 13.46 -17.91
CA ALA A 54 12.54 13.87 -18.71
C ALA A 54 12.16 15.33 -18.51
N ALA A 55 12.33 15.90 -17.31
CA ALA A 55 12.01 17.30 -17.04
C ALA A 55 13.23 18.25 -17.12
N GLY A 56 14.46 17.72 -17.18
CA GLY A 56 15.68 18.50 -17.35
C GLY A 56 16.16 19.21 -16.09
N TYR A 57 15.71 18.78 -14.90
CA TYR A 57 16.20 19.32 -13.63
C TYR A 57 17.63 18.84 -13.34
N LYS A 58 18.38 19.64 -12.57
CA LYS A 58 19.73 19.23 -12.14
C LYS A 58 19.63 18.14 -11.09
N VAL A 59 20.61 17.23 -11.09
CA VAL A 59 20.72 16.16 -10.07
C VAL A 59 20.71 16.73 -8.65
N SER A 60 21.36 17.87 -8.40
CA SER A 60 21.38 18.52 -7.09
C SER A 60 20.00 19.02 -6.62
N GLU A 61 19.17 19.48 -7.56
CA GLU A 61 17.82 19.96 -7.29
C GLU A 61 16.92 18.77 -6.95
N GLU A 62 16.98 17.70 -7.75
CA GLU A 62 16.23 16.46 -7.50
C GLU A 62 16.69 15.76 -6.22
N ALA A 63 17.98 15.78 -5.88
CA ALA A 63 18.47 15.23 -4.61
C ALA A 63 17.84 15.95 -3.40
N THR A 64 17.66 17.27 -3.49
CA THR A 64 17.03 18.06 -2.41
C THR A 64 15.55 17.74 -2.26
N VAL A 65 14.85 17.39 -3.35
CA VAL A 65 13.44 16.96 -3.32
C VAL A 65 13.30 15.50 -2.92
N MET A 66 14.22 14.63 -3.36
CA MET A 66 14.23 13.21 -3.04
C MET A 66 14.36 12.98 -1.54
N LEU A 67 15.16 13.81 -0.85
CA LEU A 67 15.39 13.69 0.59
C LEU A 67 14.08 13.71 1.42
N PRO A 68 13.19 14.70 1.30
CA PRO A 68 11.89 14.65 1.98
C PRO A 68 10.93 13.61 1.38
N VAL A 69 10.94 13.39 0.06
CA VAL A 69 10.04 12.41 -0.59
C VAL A 69 10.26 10.99 -0.06
N PHE A 70 11.51 10.57 0.10
CA PHE A 70 11.86 9.29 0.68
C PHE A 70 11.88 9.37 2.21
N GLY A 71 12.58 10.37 2.76
CA GLY A 71 12.91 10.45 4.18
C GLY A 71 11.69 10.55 5.09
N ILE A 72 10.69 11.37 4.75
CA ILE A 72 9.52 11.56 5.64
C ILE A 72 8.71 10.25 5.76
N PRO A 73 8.24 9.61 4.66
CA PRO A 73 7.54 8.33 4.79
C PRO A 73 8.42 7.22 5.37
N ALA A 74 9.72 7.20 5.07
CA ALA A 74 10.64 6.22 5.64
C ALA A 74 10.81 6.37 7.16
N LEU A 75 10.85 7.61 7.67
CA LEU A 75 10.88 7.90 9.11
C LEU A 75 9.56 7.51 9.78
N ILE A 76 8.42 7.77 9.14
CA ILE A 76 7.11 7.31 9.62
C ILE A 76 7.08 5.78 9.71
N ALA A 77 7.61 5.08 8.70
CA ALA A 77 7.69 3.63 8.70
C ALA A 77 8.61 3.08 9.81
N GLY A 78 9.78 3.71 10.00
CA GLY A 78 10.71 3.36 11.06
C GLY A 78 10.14 3.63 12.46
N PHE A 79 9.43 4.74 12.63
CA PHE A 79 8.71 5.03 13.87
C PHE A 79 7.60 4.02 14.11
N GLY A 80 6.81 3.67 13.10
CA GLY A 80 5.76 2.67 13.25
C GLY A 80 6.30 1.27 13.56
N TRP A 81 7.47 0.89 13.03
CA TRP A 81 8.20 -0.28 13.52
C TRP A 81 8.55 -0.12 14.99
N PHE A 82 9.33 0.91 15.36
CA PHE A 82 9.75 1.13 16.75
C PHE A 82 8.58 1.11 17.73
N ALA A 83 7.53 1.88 17.44
CA ALA A 83 6.29 1.93 18.21
C ALA A 83 5.66 0.55 18.38
N SER A 84 5.50 -0.20 17.28
CA SER A 84 4.93 -1.54 17.34
C SER A 84 5.80 -2.51 18.14
N ALA A 85 7.13 -2.41 18.07
CA ALA A 85 8.03 -3.26 18.83
C ALA A 85 7.99 -2.96 20.33
N GLN A 86 7.77 -1.70 20.73
CA GLN A 86 7.71 -1.32 22.14
C GLN A 86 6.35 -1.60 22.78
N TRP A 87 5.26 -1.34 22.05
CA TRP A 87 3.90 -1.31 22.61
C TRP A 87 3.02 -2.49 22.15
N TRP A 88 3.44 -3.22 21.12
CA TRP A 88 2.72 -4.34 20.52
C TRP A 88 3.62 -5.58 20.38
N ASN A 89 4.29 -5.98 21.47
CA ASN A 89 5.16 -7.16 21.49
C ASN A 89 4.49 -8.43 20.91
N ASP A 90 3.18 -8.59 21.09
CA ASP A 90 2.34 -9.65 20.48
C ASP A 90 1.27 -9.12 19.50
N GLY A 91 1.27 -7.81 19.19
CA GLY A 91 0.07 -7.12 18.68
C GLY A 91 -0.18 -7.21 17.18
N PRO A 92 -1.25 -6.54 16.72
CA PRO A 92 -2.59 -7.12 16.80
C PRO A 92 -2.69 -8.22 15.74
N LEU A 93 -2.38 -9.48 16.06
CA LEU A 93 -2.89 -10.55 15.21
C LEU A 93 -4.41 -10.45 15.30
N VAL A 94 -5.02 -9.80 14.32
CA VAL A 94 -6.45 -9.58 14.31
C VAL A 94 -7.06 -10.91 13.92
N HIS A 95 -7.37 -11.72 14.94
CA HIS A 95 -7.98 -13.03 14.76
C HIS A 95 -9.48 -12.90 14.43
N SER A 96 -10.13 -11.80 14.85
CA SER A 96 -11.56 -11.53 14.66
C SER A 96 -11.77 -10.20 13.95
N GLY A 97 -12.70 -10.14 12.98
CA GLY A 97 -13.02 -8.88 12.27
C GLY A 97 -12.05 -8.49 11.15
N ARG A 98 -11.27 -9.45 10.62
CA ARG A 98 -10.26 -9.25 9.55
C ARG A 98 -10.82 -8.57 8.29
N THR A 99 -12.05 -8.91 7.91
CA THR A 99 -12.72 -8.35 6.72
C THR A 99 -12.75 -6.83 6.72
N ALA A 100 -13.06 -6.18 7.85
CA ALA A 100 -13.11 -4.71 7.91
C ALA A 100 -11.73 -4.09 7.63
N ILE A 101 -10.67 -4.69 8.14
CA ILE A 101 -9.28 -4.25 7.91
C ILE A 101 -8.89 -4.49 6.45
N VAL A 102 -9.21 -5.65 5.89
CA VAL A 102 -8.92 -5.96 4.48
C VAL A 102 -9.63 -4.96 3.56
N LEU A 103 -10.91 -4.69 3.80
CA LEU A 103 -11.68 -3.71 3.03
C LEU A 103 -11.08 -2.30 3.14
N GLY A 104 -10.79 -1.85 4.37
CA GLY A 104 -10.18 -0.54 4.61
C GLY A 104 -8.79 -0.41 3.97
N ALA A 105 -7.92 -1.41 4.16
CA ALA A 105 -6.59 -1.44 3.59
C ALA A 105 -6.62 -1.48 2.07
N GLY A 106 -7.58 -2.18 1.46
CA GLY A 106 -7.79 -2.19 0.01
C GLY A 106 -8.12 -0.80 -0.54
N VAL A 107 -9.02 -0.07 0.12
CA VAL A 107 -9.36 1.30 -0.27
C VAL A 107 -8.17 2.25 -0.07
N VAL A 108 -7.43 2.12 1.03
CA VAL A 108 -6.23 2.93 1.30
C VAL A 108 -5.13 2.65 0.27
N LEU A 109 -4.89 1.38 -0.08
CA LEU A 109 -3.94 0.99 -1.12
C LEU A 109 -4.36 1.52 -2.49
N TRP A 110 -5.64 1.41 -2.84
CA TRP A 110 -6.19 2.01 -4.05
C TRP A 110 -5.94 3.53 -4.09
N LEU A 111 -6.20 4.24 -2.99
CA LEU A 111 -5.93 5.67 -2.89
C LEU A 111 -4.44 5.99 -3.07
N ALA A 112 -3.54 5.22 -2.46
CA ALA A 112 -2.10 5.38 -2.63
C ALA A 112 -1.70 5.27 -4.12
N ILE A 113 -2.17 4.22 -4.80
CA ILE A 113 -1.92 3.99 -6.23
C ILE A 113 -2.56 5.09 -7.08
N ARG A 114 -3.77 5.55 -6.76
CA ARG A 114 -4.48 6.61 -7.48
C ARG A 114 -3.78 7.96 -7.36
N VAL A 115 -3.22 8.27 -6.19
CA VAL A 115 -2.41 9.48 -5.98
C VAL A 115 -1.10 9.38 -6.76
N LEU A 116 -0.42 8.23 -6.74
CA LEU A 116 0.80 7.99 -7.51
C LEU A 116 0.56 8.12 -9.02
N ALA A 117 -0.51 7.50 -9.54
CA ALA A 117 -0.89 7.62 -10.94
C ALA A 117 -1.16 9.09 -11.33
N GLY A 118 -1.71 9.89 -10.41
CA GLY A 118 -1.98 11.32 -10.61
C GLY A 118 -0.74 12.21 -10.70
N LEU A 119 0.45 11.64 -10.50
CA LEU A 119 1.73 12.31 -10.72
C LEU A 119 2.23 12.14 -12.16
N LEU A 120 1.71 11.12 -12.86
CA LEU A 120 2.10 10.73 -14.21
C LEU A 120 1.06 11.13 -15.27
N THR A 121 -0.23 11.13 -14.91
CA THR A 121 -1.33 11.43 -15.84
C THR A 121 -2.38 12.35 -15.20
N PRO A 122 -3.03 13.24 -15.98
CA PRO A 122 -4.16 14.05 -15.50
C PRO A 122 -5.44 13.24 -15.30
N LYS A 123 -5.55 12.01 -15.84
CA LYS A 123 -6.71 11.12 -15.71
C LYS A 123 -6.29 9.79 -15.07
N PRO A 124 -6.11 9.74 -13.75
CA PRO A 124 -5.39 8.63 -13.11
C PRO A 124 -6.24 7.41 -12.82
N GLY A 125 -7.58 7.51 -12.94
CA GLY A 125 -8.51 6.42 -12.62
C GLY A 125 -8.19 5.14 -13.38
N GLY A 126 -8.03 5.22 -14.71
CA GLY A 126 -7.75 4.06 -15.55
C GLY A 126 -6.41 3.38 -15.20
N THR A 127 -5.34 4.18 -15.08
CA THR A 127 -4.02 3.67 -14.68
C THR A 127 -4.06 3.03 -13.30
N ALA A 128 -4.73 3.67 -12.35
CA ALA A 128 -4.85 3.15 -10.99
C ALA A 128 -5.62 1.83 -10.95
N ALA A 129 -6.71 1.70 -11.72
CA ALA A 129 -7.49 0.46 -11.78
C ALA A 129 -6.69 -0.70 -12.37
N ILE A 130 -5.95 -0.45 -13.47
CA ILE A 130 -5.12 -1.47 -14.14
C ILE A 130 -4.02 -2.00 -13.21
N VAL A 131 -3.47 -1.16 -12.33
CA VAL A 131 -2.45 -1.59 -11.36
C VAL A 131 -3.09 -2.21 -10.11
N PHE A 132 -4.11 -1.58 -9.55
CA PHE A 132 -4.71 -1.99 -8.29
C PHE A 132 -5.45 -3.32 -8.39
N MET A 133 -6.29 -3.52 -9.41
CA MET A 133 -7.13 -4.71 -9.51
C MET A 133 -6.35 -6.04 -9.50
N PRO A 134 -5.30 -6.23 -10.32
CA PRO A 134 -4.53 -7.48 -10.28
C PRO A 134 -3.78 -7.64 -8.96
N LEU A 135 -3.16 -6.58 -8.45
CA LEU A 135 -2.45 -6.63 -7.15
C LEU A 135 -3.38 -7.01 -6.01
N TRP A 136 -4.59 -6.43 -5.99
CA TRP A 136 -5.57 -6.68 -4.95
C TRP A 136 -6.19 -8.07 -5.06
N LEU A 137 -6.44 -8.56 -6.29
CA LEU A 137 -6.90 -9.92 -6.51
C LEU A 137 -5.87 -10.93 -6.01
N LEU A 138 -4.59 -10.73 -6.33
CA LEU A 138 -3.49 -11.59 -5.84
C LEU A 138 -3.44 -11.62 -4.31
N PHE A 139 -3.58 -10.45 -3.66
CA PHE A 139 -3.70 -10.39 -2.22
C PHE A 139 -4.90 -11.17 -1.68
N CYS A 140 -6.09 -11.01 -2.26
CA CYS A 140 -7.31 -11.70 -1.83
C CYS A 140 -7.20 -13.23 -2.01
N VAL A 141 -6.59 -13.68 -3.11
CA VAL A 141 -6.30 -15.10 -3.33
C VAL A 141 -5.32 -15.61 -2.29
N GLY A 142 -4.25 -14.86 -1.99
CA GLY A 142 -3.32 -15.19 -0.91
C GLY A 142 -4.03 -15.32 0.45
N ASN A 143 -4.95 -14.41 0.76
CA ASN A 143 -5.75 -14.47 1.98
C ASN A 143 -6.64 -15.73 2.04
N LEU A 144 -7.29 -16.11 0.92
CA LEU A 144 -8.03 -17.37 0.82
C LEU A 144 -7.12 -18.58 1.07
N VAL A 145 -5.92 -18.60 0.47
CA VAL A 145 -4.95 -19.69 0.67
C VAL A 145 -4.56 -19.80 2.15
N VAL A 146 -4.36 -18.68 2.83
CA VAL A 146 -4.11 -18.68 4.29
C VAL A 146 -5.30 -19.25 5.06
N GLY A 147 -6.54 -18.85 4.73
CA GLY A 147 -7.75 -19.38 5.37
C GLY A 147 -7.87 -20.91 5.21
N VAL A 148 -7.59 -21.42 4.01
CA VAL A 148 -7.68 -22.86 3.73
C VAL A 148 -6.52 -23.64 4.35
N VAL A 149 -5.28 -23.22 4.11
CA VAL A 149 -4.08 -24.01 4.45
C VAL A 149 -3.68 -23.85 5.92
N VAL A 150 -3.84 -22.65 6.48
CA VAL A 150 -3.37 -22.33 7.84
C VAL A 150 -4.51 -22.41 8.86
N ALA A 151 -5.69 -21.87 8.51
CA ALA A 151 -6.84 -21.88 9.43
C ALA A 151 -7.74 -23.12 9.31
N GLY A 152 -7.59 -23.91 8.24
CA GLY A 152 -8.30 -25.18 8.06
C GLY A 152 -9.74 -25.05 7.56
N TYR A 153 -10.14 -23.88 7.06
CA TYR A 153 -11.45 -23.69 6.42
C TYR A 153 -11.50 -24.38 5.05
N SER A 154 -12.70 -24.75 4.61
CA SER A 154 -12.90 -25.24 3.26
C SER A 154 -12.83 -24.11 2.23
N VAL A 155 -12.51 -24.46 0.98
CA VAL A 155 -12.54 -23.50 -0.15
C VAL A 155 -13.94 -22.87 -0.30
N GLY A 156 -15.00 -23.63 -0.03
CA GLY A 156 -16.38 -23.14 -0.12
C GLY A 156 -16.71 -22.06 0.92
N GLU A 157 -16.10 -22.13 2.11
CA GLU A 157 -16.27 -21.12 3.16
C GLU A 157 -15.48 -19.84 2.85
N GLU A 158 -14.31 -19.96 2.23
CA GLU A 158 -13.45 -18.81 1.92
C GLU A 158 -13.81 -18.08 0.62
N ILE A 159 -14.47 -18.73 -0.35
CA ILE A 159 -14.89 -18.09 -1.61
C ILE A 159 -15.76 -16.85 -1.37
N PRO A 160 -16.83 -16.88 -0.54
CA PRO A 160 -17.63 -15.69 -0.25
C PRO A 160 -16.82 -14.55 0.37
N ILE A 161 -15.83 -14.88 1.22
CA ILE A 161 -14.95 -13.91 1.86
C ILE A 161 -14.01 -13.28 0.82
N LEU A 162 -13.43 -14.09 -0.07
CA LEU A 162 -12.63 -13.59 -1.20
C LEU A 162 -13.45 -12.66 -2.08
N LEU A 163 -14.68 -13.05 -2.45
CA LEU A 163 -15.55 -12.25 -3.30
C LEU A 163 -15.88 -10.91 -2.65
N LEU A 164 -16.19 -10.89 -1.35
CA LEU A 164 -16.45 -9.66 -0.62
C LEU A 164 -15.20 -8.77 -0.55
N ASN A 165 -14.06 -9.33 -0.14
CA ASN A 165 -12.79 -8.62 0.02
C ASN A 165 -12.27 -8.03 -1.29
N PHE A 166 -12.53 -8.71 -2.41
CA PHE A 166 -12.15 -8.22 -3.74
C PHE A 166 -13.17 -7.21 -4.27
N ALA A 167 -14.46 -7.57 -4.28
CA ALA A 167 -15.49 -6.82 -4.99
C ALA A 167 -15.68 -5.41 -4.44
N VAL A 168 -15.60 -5.22 -3.12
CA VAL A 168 -15.85 -3.89 -2.51
C VAL A 168 -14.75 -2.88 -2.88
N PRO A 169 -13.44 -3.14 -2.66
CA PRO A 169 -12.38 -2.23 -3.11
C PRO A 169 -12.31 -2.14 -4.64
N ALA A 170 -12.58 -3.23 -5.38
CA ALA A 170 -12.65 -3.18 -6.84
C ALA A 170 -13.78 -2.26 -7.33
N ALA A 171 -14.96 -2.30 -6.70
CA ALA A 171 -16.07 -1.41 -7.02
C ALA A 171 -15.71 0.06 -6.80
N VAL A 172 -15.01 0.39 -5.70
CA VAL A 172 -14.47 1.75 -5.48
C VAL A 172 -13.58 2.16 -6.65
N SER A 173 -12.67 1.29 -7.08
CA SER A 173 -11.78 1.56 -8.21
C SER A 173 -12.53 1.78 -9.52
N VAL A 174 -13.56 0.97 -9.82
CA VAL A 174 -14.41 1.11 -11.03
C VAL A 174 -15.23 2.39 -10.99
N VAL A 175 -15.89 2.69 -9.87
CA VAL A 175 -16.71 3.90 -9.72
C VAL A 175 -15.84 5.14 -9.89
N ALA A 176 -14.62 5.11 -9.37
CA ALA A 176 -13.66 6.18 -9.51
C ALA A 176 -13.10 6.36 -10.93
N LEU A 177 -13.40 5.48 -11.91
CA LEU A 177 -13.09 5.75 -13.31
C LEU A 177 -13.86 6.94 -13.87
N ARG A 178 -14.98 7.30 -13.23
CA ARG A 178 -15.84 8.42 -13.62
C ARG A 178 -15.36 9.78 -13.10
N PHE A 179 -14.34 9.81 -12.23
CA PHE A 179 -13.85 10.99 -11.52
C PHE A 179 -12.32 11.15 -11.62
#